data_AF-A0A8J1XK97-F1
#
_entry.id   AF-A0A8J1XK97-F1
#
_cell.length_a   1.000
_cell.length_b   1.000
_cell.length_c   1.000
_cell.angle_alpha   90.00
_cell.angle_beta   90.00
_cell.angle_gamma   90.00
#
_symmetry.space_group_name_H-M   'P 1'
#
loop_
_entity.id
_entity.type
_entity.pdbx_description
1 polymer ?
#
loop_
_entity_poly.entity_id
_entity_poly.type
_entity_poly.pdbx_seq_one_letter_code
_entity_poly.pdbx_strand_id
1 'polypeptide(L)'
;DIPAGHYTTNCITCNRTCHERCYIPDDSDKAGCWAMDKRTGTCRICPQKCHWQSHKNMPFIMVIKRRAVTKTSAELYARYQQGMQDKMTAEGLIQKLHEDFESHQTSTLMLTEEVRQTVEHLNEIALKPNPLSTLDYIDTLIDSEMAERKPGHKQRVEELRKLRTRTEVFVKMIHEGADPFNDYRIKIMDMKPKQNSEQGVFGRFQNFVTFSWEMVKEGLRRQPKRKRARRWEKSSSGYVPSSKV
;
A
#
# COMPACT_ATOMS: atom_id res chain seq x y z
N ASP A 1 -31.04 18.33 39.13
CA ASP A 1 -31.65 17.02 38.81
C ASP A 1 -32.75 17.16 37.78
N ILE A 2 -32.91 16.16 36.92
CA ILE A 2 -33.97 16.12 35.91
C ILE A 2 -35.26 15.64 36.60
N PRO A 3 -36.39 16.37 36.53
CA PRO A 3 -37.64 15.97 37.18
C PRO A 3 -38.15 14.62 36.65
N ALA A 4 -38.88 13.87 37.50
CA ALA A 4 -39.54 12.63 37.07
C ALA A 4 -40.43 12.86 35.83
N GLY A 5 -40.40 11.92 34.89
CA GLY A 5 -41.13 12.01 33.61
C GLY A 5 -40.48 12.90 32.55
N HIS A 6 -39.31 13.49 32.84
CA HIS A 6 -38.58 14.32 31.89
C HIS A 6 -37.22 13.71 31.54
N TYR A 7 -36.78 13.91 30.30
CA TYR A 7 -35.57 13.33 29.74
C TYR A 7 -34.71 14.40 29.07
N THR A 8 -33.39 14.22 29.04
CA THR A 8 -32.48 15.13 28.34
C THR A 8 -32.06 14.51 27.01
N THR A 9 -32.45 15.14 25.90
CA THR A 9 -32.10 14.68 24.56
C THR A 9 -30.75 15.26 24.15
N ASN A 10 -29.76 14.38 24.10
CA ASN A 10 -28.38 14.69 23.81
C ASN A 10 -27.96 14.07 22.47
N CYS A 11 -27.17 14.80 21.68
CA CYS A 11 -26.58 14.28 20.45
C CYS A 11 -25.26 13.56 20.73
N ILE A 12 -25.14 12.29 20.30
CA ILE A 12 -23.90 11.51 20.43
C ILE A 12 -22.83 12.04 19.48
N THR A 13 -23.20 12.47 18.28
CA THR A 13 -22.25 12.95 17.27
C THR A 13 -21.64 14.31 17.65
N CYS A 14 -22.46 15.21 18.21
CA CYS A 14 -22.05 16.58 18.52
C CYS A 14 -21.69 16.80 20.00
N ASN A 15 -21.85 15.80 20.87
CA ASN A 15 -21.63 15.90 22.32
C ASN A 15 -22.24 17.17 22.93
N ARG A 16 -23.52 17.40 22.67
CA ARG A 16 -24.28 18.54 23.22
C ARG A 16 -25.71 18.19 23.55
N THR A 17 -26.29 18.95 24.46
CA THR A 17 -27.72 18.89 24.77
C THR A 17 -28.51 19.68 23.73
N CYS A 18 -29.47 18.99 23.10
CA CYS A 18 -30.32 19.56 22.04
C CYS A 18 -31.70 19.94 22.57
N HIS A 19 -32.22 19.20 23.56
CA HIS A 19 -33.48 19.53 24.21
C HIS A 19 -33.45 19.08 25.67
N GLU A 20 -33.65 20.04 26.58
CA GLU A 20 -33.82 19.77 28.00
C GLU A 20 -35.30 19.47 28.29
N ARG A 21 -35.57 18.61 29.26
CA ARG A 21 -36.94 18.30 29.72
C ARG A 21 -37.86 17.80 28.59
N CYS A 22 -37.35 16.92 27.74
CA CYS A 22 -38.14 16.21 26.76
C CYS A 22 -39.11 15.25 27.45
N TYR A 23 -40.37 15.19 27.01
CA TYR A 23 -41.38 14.27 27.55
C TYR A 23 -41.35 12.87 26.91
N ILE A 24 -40.47 12.66 25.93
CA ILE A 24 -40.40 11.41 25.15
C ILE A 24 -39.44 10.43 25.86
N PRO A 25 -39.95 9.30 26.38
CA PRO A 25 -39.14 8.33 27.11
C PRO A 25 -38.26 7.47 26.20
N ASP A 26 -38.80 7.03 25.06
CA ASP A 26 -38.10 6.16 24.13
C ASP A 26 -37.20 6.97 23.17
N ASP A 27 -36.02 6.42 22.89
CA ASP A 27 -35.11 6.96 21.90
C ASP A 27 -35.60 6.72 20.46
N SER A 28 -36.45 5.72 20.26
CA SER A 28 -37.07 5.39 18.97
C SER A 28 -38.02 6.48 18.49
N ASP A 29 -38.64 7.20 19.43
CA ASP A 29 -39.62 8.25 19.15
C ASP A 29 -38.99 9.65 19.08
N LYS A 30 -37.66 9.75 19.02
CA LYS A 30 -36.95 11.03 19.05
C LYS A 30 -37.23 11.92 17.85
N ALA A 31 -37.75 11.37 16.75
CA ALA A 31 -38.29 12.17 15.64
C ALA A 31 -39.40 13.14 16.09
N GLY A 32 -40.13 12.82 17.17
CA GLY A 32 -41.17 13.66 17.75
C GLY A 32 -40.64 14.75 18.70
N CYS A 33 -39.35 14.75 19.04
CA CYS A 33 -38.77 15.71 19.96
C CYS A 33 -38.82 17.12 19.37
N TRP A 34 -39.10 18.13 20.20
CA TRP A 34 -39.16 19.54 19.77
C TRP A 34 -37.90 19.96 19.02
N ALA A 35 -36.71 19.48 19.39
CA ALA A 35 -35.46 19.81 18.70
C ALA A 35 -35.30 19.18 17.31
N MET A 36 -36.17 18.25 16.91
CA MET A 36 -36.17 17.65 15.58
C MET A 36 -37.17 18.36 14.67
N ASP A 37 -36.77 18.57 13.43
CA ASP A 37 -37.68 18.94 12.36
C ASP A 37 -38.45 17.69 11.90
N LYS A 38 -39.79 17.74 12.00
CA LYS A 38 -40.68 16.64 11.64
C LYS A 38 -40.66 16.31 10.15
N ARG A 39 -40.30 17.26 9.28
CA ARG A 39 -40.29 17.07 7.82
C ARG A 39 -39.01 16.40 7.33
N THR A 40 -37.88 16.73 7.95
CA THR A 40 -36.55 16.29 7.50
C THR A 40 -35.93 15.25 8.42
N GLY A 41 -36.43 15.09 9.65
CA GLY A 41 -35.83 14.22 10.67
C GLY A 41 -34.50 14.73 11.22
N THR A 42 -34.12 15.99 10.94
CA THR A 42 -32.85 16.57 11.36
C THR A 42 -32.99 17.45 12.58
N CYS A 43 -31.96 17.49 13.42
CA CYS A 43 -31.94 18.35 14.60
C CYS A 43 -31.60 19.79 14.23
N ARG A 44 -32.41 20.74 14.69
CA ARG A 44 -32.19 22.18 14.45
C ARG A 44 -31.21 22.86 15.41
N ILE A 45 -30.79 22.15 16.46
CA ILE A 45 -29.87 22.65 17.50
C ILE A 45 -28.43 22.17 17.25
N CYS A 46 -28.27 21.05 16.55
CA CYS A 46 -26.97 20.51 16.19
C CYS A 46 -26.29 21.37 15.12
N PRO A 47 -24.99 21.70 15.27
CA PRO A 47 -24.25 22.43 14.25
C PRO A 47 -24.13 21.61 12.95
N GLN A 48 -24.13 20.29 13.07
CA GLN A 48 -24.05 19.34 11.95
C GLN A 48 -25.42 18.86 11.46
N LYS A 49 -26.53 19.45 11.94
CA LYS A 49 -27.91 19.05 11.62
C LYS A 49 -28.14 17.52 11.69
N CYS A 50 -27.62 16.87 12.73
CA CYS A 50 -27.64 15.41 12.87
C CYS A 50 -29.07 14.84 12.81
N HIS A 51 -29.21 13.65 12.24
CA HIS A 51 -30.47 12.92 12.19
C HIS A 51 -30.96 12.55 13.61
N TRP A 52 -32.27 12.42 13.80
CA TRP A 52 -32.88 12.17 15.12
C TRP A 52 -32.34 10.89 15.78
N GLN A 53 -31.96 9.87 15.00
CA GLN A 53 -31.38 8.61 15.50
C GLN A 53 -30.07 8.80 16.27
N SER A 54 -29.31 9.86 15.97
CA SER A 54 -28.06 10.19 16.68
C SER A 54 -28.30 10.86 18.04
N HIS A 55 -29.55 10.95 18.48
CA HIS A 55 -29.93 11.59 19.73
C HIS A 55 -30.53 10.58 20.70
N LYS A 56 -30.08 10.66 21.95
CA LYS A 56 -30.44 9.74 23.02
C LYS A 56 -30.80 10.47 24.29
N ASN A 57 -31.67 9.86 25.07
CA ASN A 57 -31.94 10.24 26.45
C ASN A 57 -30.73 9.90 27.32
N MET A 58 -30.14 10.91 27.95
CA MET A 58 -29.06 10.74 28.91
C MET A 58 -29.43 11.40 30.26
N PRO A 59 -28.90 10.93 31.39
CA PRO A 59 -29.22 11.47 32.72
C PRO A 59 -28.49 12.77 33.06
N PHE A 60 -27.80 13.40 32.10
CA PHE A 60 -27.00 14.61 32.32
C PHE A 60 -27.16 15.63 31.19
N ILE A 61 -26.93 16.90 31.53
CA ILE A 61 -26.92 18.02 30.59
C ILE A 61 -25.46 18.36 30.27
N MET A 62 -25.14 18.46 28.98
CA MET A 62 -23.81 18.86 28.50
C MET A 62 -23.75 20.37 28.32
N VAL A 63 -22.99 21.03 29.19
CA VAL A 63 -22.77 22.48 29.14
C VAL A 63 -21.36 22.78 28.64
N ILE A 64 -21.25 23.36 27.43
CA ILE A 64 -19.97 23.82 26.89
C ILE A 64 -19.64 25.17 27.55
N LYS A 65 -18.70 25.16 28.50
CA LYS A 65 -18.19 26.38 29.15
C LYS A 65 -16.89 26.82 28.49
N ARG A 66 -16.88 28.02 27.91
CA ARG A 66 -15.64 28.68 27.49
C ARG A 66 -15.04 29.39 28.70
N ARG A 67 -13.85 28.95 29.14
CA ARG A 67 -13.09 29.62 30.21
C ARG A 67 -11.93 30.38 29.57
N ALA A 68 -11.80 31.66 29.87
CA ALA A 68 -10.56 32.38 29.60
C ALA A 68 -9.48 31.79 30.52
N VAL A 69 -8.49 31.12 29.93
CA VAL A 69 -7.33 30.61 30.66
C VAL A 69 -6.17 31.56 30.35
N THR A 70 -5.60 32.16 31.38
CA THR A 70 -4.33 32.87 31.27
C THR A 70 -3.23 31.84 31.02
N LYS A 71 -2.80 31.73 29.77
CA LYS A 71 -1.61 30.95 29.41
C LYS A 71 -0.44 31.93 29.30
N THR A 72 0.70 31.55 29.86
CA THR A 72 1.91 32.34 29.68
C THR A 72 2.41 32.18 28.24
N SER A 73 3.03 33.22 27.69
CA SER A 73 3.65 33.17 26.35
C SER A 73 4.71 32.07 26.27
N ALA A 74 5.43 31.83 27.37
CA ALA A 74 6.41 30.76 27.51
C ALA A 74 5.79 29.35 27.36
N GLU A 75 4.66 29.07 28.02
CA GLU A 75 3.97 27.78 27.88
C GLU A 75 3.45 27.53 26.45
N LEU A 76 2.93 28.58 25.79
CA LEU A 76 2.50 28.50 24.40
C LEU A 76 3.67 28.23 23.46
N TYR A 77 4.79 28.92 23.68
CA TYR A 77 6.02 28.72 22.92
C TYR A 77 6.60 27.32 23.11
N ALA A 78 6.63 26.81 24.34
CA ALA A 78 7.10 25.45 24.64
C ALA A 78 6.25 24.39 23.93
N ARG A 79 4.92 24.51 23.94
CA ARG A 79 4.03 23.58 23.21
C ARG A 79 4.22 23.66 21.70
N TYR A 80 4.45 24.85 21.17
CA TYR A 80 4.75 25.05 19.75
C TYR A 80 6.07 24.37 19.36
N GLN A 81 7.14 24.59 20.14
CA GLN A 81 8.43 23.94 19.94
C GLN A 81 8.33 22.42 20.02
N GLN A 82 7.61 21.88 21.00
CA GLN A 82 7.38 20.45 21.14
C GLN A 82 6.65 19.89 19.91
N GLY A 83 5.57 20.53 19.46
CA GLY A 83 4.84 20.11 18.26
C GLY A 83 5.70 20.19 16.97
N MET A 84 6.62 21.16 16.89
CA MET A 84 7.59 21.24 15.79
C MET A 84 8.63 20.12 15.85
N GLN A 85 9.17 19.81 17.03
CA GLN A 85 10.11 18.69 17.21
C GLN A 85 9.45 17.36 16.85
N ASP A 86 8.25 17.09 17.37
CA ASP A 86 7.50 15.87 17.06
C ASP A 86 7.26 15.74 15.54
N LYS A 87 6.90 16.84 14.86
CA LYS A 87 6.74 16.86 13.40
C LYS A 87 8.04 16.53 12.67
N MET A 88 9.15 17.14 13.07
CA MET A 88 10.48 16.86 12.49
C MET A 88 10.89 15.39 12.70
N THR A 89 10.57 14.80 13.85
CA THR A 89 10.86 13.37 14.12
C THR A 89 10.02 12.44 13.25
N ALA A 90 8.74 12.76 13.03
CA ALA A 90 7.86 11.98 12.16
C ALA A 90 8.27 12.10 10.68
N GLU A 91 8.60 13.31 10.21
CA GLU A 91 9.12 13.53 8.85
C GLU A 91 10.43 12.76 8.62
N GLY A 92 11.35 12.79 9.59
CA GLY A 92 12.61 12.05 9.52
C GLY A 92 12.42 10.53 9.50
N LEU A 93 11.44 10.00 10.23
CA LEU A 93 11.10 8.57 10.20
C LEU A 93 10.53 8.16 8.83
N ILE A 94 9.62 8.97 8.27
CA ILE A 94 9.05 8.73 6.94
C ILE A 94 10.15 8.73 5.88
N GLN A 95 11.10 9.67 5.96
CA GLN A 95 12.22 9.73 5.04
C GLN A 95 13.08 8.45 5.11
N LYS A 96 13.45 7.99 6.31
CA LYS A 96 14.22 6.75 6.46
C LYS A 96 13.49 5.53 5.90
N LEU A 97 12.20 5.40 6.19
CA LEU A 97 11.37 4.32 5.65
C LEU A 97 11.30 4.36 4.11
N HIS A 98 11.29 5.55 3.53
CA HIS A 98 11.33 5.71 2.09
C HIS A 98 12.67 5.29 1.50
N GLU A 99 13.79 5.72 2.09
CA GLU A 99 15.15 5.32 1.69
C GLU A 99 15.34 3.79 1.78
N ASP A 100 14.87 3.17 2.86
CA ASP A 100 14.89 1.71 3.04
C ASP A 100 14.05 1.01 1.97
N PHE A 101 12.87 1.54 1.67
CA PHE A 101 11.99 0.99 0.63
C PHE A 101 12.62 1.06 -0.77
N GLU A 102 13.22 2.20 -1.14
CA GLU A 102 13.91 2.37 -2.43
C GLU A 102 15.12 1.43 -2.56
N SER A 103 15.87 1.24 -1.48
CA SER A 103 16.99 0.28 -1.43
C SER A 103 16.52 -1.16 -1.65
N HIS A 104 15.44 -1.56 -0.97
CA HIS A 104 14.85 -2.88 -1.15
C HIS A 104 14.29 -3.08 -2.55
N GLN A 105 13.58 -2.09 -3.09
CA GLN A 105 13.07 -2.13 -4.45
C GLN A 105 14.20 -2.34 -5.47
N THR A 106 15.27 -1.54 -5.38
CA THR A 106 16.42 -1.66 -6.27
C THR A 106 17.04 -3.05 -6.19
N SER A 107 17.24 -3.57 -4.97
CA SER A 107 17.81 -4.89 -4.74
C SER A 107 16.93 -6.00 -5.34
N THR A 108 15.62 -5.93 -5.16
CA THR A 108 14.69 -6.92 -5.72
C THR A 108 14.67 -6.90 -7.25
N LEU A 109 14.70 -5.71 -7.88
CA LEU A 109 14.73 -5.59 -9.34
C LEU A 109 16.04 -6.14 -9.93
N MET A 110 17.17 -5.89 -9.27
CA MET A 110 18.45 -6.48 -9.66
C MET A 110 18.43 -8.01 -9.60
N LEU A 111 17.93 -8.57 -8.49
CA LEU A 111 17.80 -10.03 -8.34
C LEU A 111 16.87 -10.64 -9.38
N THR A 112 15.75 -9.99 -9.69
CA THR A 112 14.84 -10.50 -10.74
C THR A 112 15.49 -10.53 -12.12
N GLU A 113 16.32 -9.52 -12.43
CA GLU A 113 17.04 -9.46 -13.69
C GLU A 113 18.16 -10.53 -13.75
N GLU A 114 18.89 -10.76 -12.66
CA GLU A 114 19.86 -11.85 -12.57
C GLU A 114 19.20 -13.22 -12.77
N VAL A 115 18.03 -13.45 -12.16
CA VAL A 115 17.30 -14.70 -12.36
C VAL A 115 16.82 -14.82 -13.81
N ARG A 116 16.30 -13.76 -14.43
CA ARG A 116 15.90 -13.76 -15.84
C ARG A 116 17.06 -14.19 -16.73
N GLN A 117 18.23 -13.57 -16.57
CA GLN A 117 19.43 -13.90 -17.34
C GLN A 117 19.89 -15.35 -17.12
N THR A 118 19.82 -15.82 -15.86
CA THR A 118 20.18 -17.21 -15.52
C THR A 118 19.23 -18.20 -16.19
N VAL A 119 17.91 -17.93 -16.17
CA VAL A 119 16.89 -18.78 -16.82
C VAL A 119 17.09 -18.80 -18.34
N GLU A 120 17.35 -17.64 -18.96
CA GLU A 120 17.65 -17.56 -20.40
C GLU A 120 18.90 -18.38 -20.75
N HIS A 121 19.97 -18.25 -19.96
CA HIS A 121 21.19 -19.01 -20.18
C HIS A 121 20.98 -20.52 -20.02
N LEU A 122 20.23 -20.95 -19.00
CA LEU A 122 19.87 -22.35 -18.80
C LEU A 122 19.06 -22.90 -19.99
N ASN A 123 18.16 -22.10 -20.55
CA ASN A 123 17.39 -22.48 -21.75
C ASN A 123 18.27 -22.58 -23.00
N GLU A 124 19.30 -21.73 -23.15
CA GLU A 124 20.25 -21.81 -24.27
C GLU A 124 21.09 -23.09 -24.25
N ILE A 125 21.52 -23.53 -23.07
CA ILE A 125 22.38 -24.73 -22.91
C ILE A 125 21.58 -26.04 -22.80
N ALA A 126 20.26 -25.97 -22.62
CA ALA A 126 19.43 -27.15 -22.42
C ALA A 126 19.42 -28.05 -23.67
N LEU A 127 19.94 -29.27 -23.52
CA LEU A 127 19.88 -30.30 -24.58
C LEU A 127 18.44 -30.72 -24.93
N LYS A 128 17.54 -30.59 -23.95
CA LYS A 128 16.09 -30.79 -24.11
C LYS A 128 15.39 -29.63 -23.40
N PRO A 129 14.87 -28.63 -24.13
CA PRO A 129 14.10 -27.57 -23.50
C PRO A 129 12.85 -28.19 -22.85
N ASN A 130 12.48 -27.69 -21.68
CA ASN A 130 11.25 -28.14 -21.02
C ASN A 130 10.06 -27.74 -21.91
N PRO A 131 9.23 -28.68 -22.41
CA PRO A 131 8.10 -28.35 -23.27
C PRO A 131 6.96 -27.66 -22.52
N LEU A 132 6.97 -27.68 -21.19
CA LEU A 132 5.96 -27.08 -20.33
C LEU A 132 6.47 -25.81 -19.67
N SER A 133 5.60 -24.81 -19.52
CA SER A 133 5.85 -23.69 -18.61
C SER A 133 6.01 -24.19 -17.19
N THR A 134 6.76 -23.45 -16.36
CA THR A 134 6.85 -23.73 -14.91
C THR A 134 5.46 -23.78 -14.26
N LEU A 135 4.51 -22.97 -14.73
CA LEU A 135 3.12 -22.99 -14.25
C LEU A 135 2.40 -24.27 -14.68
N ASP A 136 2.49 -24.65 -15.95
CA ASP A 136 1.88 -25.87 -16.48
C ASP A 136 2.42 -27.11 -15.75
N TYR A 137 3.72 -27.12 -15.44
CA TYR A 137 4.32 -28.20 -14.66
C TYR A 137 3.72 -28.30 -13.25
N ILE A 138 3.55 -27.18 -12.55
CA ILE A 138 2.90 -27.17 -11.23
C ILE A 138 1.44 -27.64 -11.33
N ASP A 139 0.72 -27.25 -12.38
CA ASP A 139 -0.66 -27.70 -12.61
C ASP A 139 -0.72 -29.23 -12.82
N THR A 140 0.21 -29.81 -13.58
CA THR A 140 0.32 -31.28 -13.70
C THR A 140 0.63 -31.99 -12.38
N LEU A 141 1.43 -31.37 -11.49
CA LEU A 141 1.69 -31.91 -10.14
C LEU A 141 0.43 -31.87 -9.26
N ILE A 142 -0.38 -30.80 -9.36
CA ILE A 142 -1.64 -30.70 -8.65
C ILE A 142 -2.61 -31.79 -9.13
N ASP A 143 -2.76 -31.95 -10.44
CA ASP A 143 -3.68 -32.93 -11.02
C ASP A 143 -3.30 -34.37 -10.68
N SER A 144 -2.00 -34.69 -10.75
CA SER A 144 -1.50 -36.01 -10.36
C SER A 144 -1.71 -36.29 -8.87
N GLU A 145 -1.41 -35.35 -7.99
CA GLU A 145 -1.63 -35.50 -6.54
C GLU A 145 -3.13 -35.67 -6.20
N MET A 146 -4.01 -34.97 -6.92
CA MET A 146 -5.47 -35.09 -6.81
C MET A 146 -6.01 -36.42 -7.34
N ALA A 147 -5.36 -37.00 -8.35
CA ALA A 147 -5.72 -38.30 -8.92
C ALA A 147 -5.25 -39.47 -8.05
N GLU A 148 -4.01 -39.41 -7.52
CA GLU A 148 -3.42 -40.47 -6.70
C GLU A 148 -4.04 -40.57 -5.30
N ARG A 149 -4.50 -39.44 -4.73
CA ARG A 149 -5.19 -39.36 -3.42
C ARG A 149 -4.48 -40.07 -2.27
N LYS A 150 -3.16 -40.12 -2.31
CA LYS A 150 -2.33 -40.71 -1.25
C LYS A 150 -2.63 -40.05 0.10
N PRO A 151 -2.33 -40.72 1.23
CA PRO A 151 -2.43 -40.11 2.55
C PRO A 151 -1.68 -38.77 2.59
N GLY A 152 -2.33 -37.74 3.13
CA GLY A 152 -1.78 -36.37 3.17
C GLY A 152 -1.95 -35.54 1.90
N HIS A 153 -2.57 -36.05 0.82
CA HIS A 153 -2.68 -35.33 -0.46
C HIS A 153 -3.31 -33.93 -0.32
N LYS A 154 -4.33 -33.76 0.54
CA LYS A 154 -5.00 -32.46 0.72
C LYS A 154 -4.03 -31.35 1.15
N GLN A 155 -3.09 -31.66 2.04
CA GLN A 155 -2.06 -30.70 2.47
C GLN A 155 -1.06 -30.42 1.35
N ARG A 156 -0.61 -31.46 0.64
CA ARG A 156 0.30 -31.29 -0.50
C ARG A 156 -0.31 -30.44 -1.62
N VAL A 157 -1.57 -30.69 -1.97
CA VAL A 157 -2.31 -29.91 -2.98
C VAL A 157 -2.44 -28.45 -2.55
N GLU A 158 -2.70 -28.19 -1.28
CA GLU A 158 -2.78 -26.81 -0.77
C GLU A 158 -1.43 -26.07 -0.88
N GLU A 159 -0.33 -26.73 -0.52
CA GLU A 159 1.01 -26.15 -0.69
C GLU A 159 1.38 -25.96 -2.17
N LEU A 160 0.97 -26.88 -3.06
CA LEU A 160 1.17 -26.72 -4.50
C LEU A 160 0.37 -25.54 -5.08
N ARG A 161 -0.85 -25.29 -4.59
CA ARG A 161 -1.63 -24.09 -4.97
C ARG A 161 -0.98 -22.80 -4.49
N LYS A 162 -0.43 -22.78 -3.29
CA LYS A 162 0.37 -21.65 -2.79
C LYS A 162 1.63 -21.45 -3.63
N LEU A 163 2.30 -22.53 -4.03
CA LEU A 163 3.46 -22.45 -4.92
C LEU A 163 3.05 -21.88 -6.28
N ARG A 164 1.95 -22.36 -6.87
CA ARG A 164 1.43 -21.88 -8.15
C ARG A 164 1.19 -20.37 -8.14
N THR A 165 0.50 -19.86 -7.12
CA THR A 165 0.22 -18.42 -6.99
C THR A 165 1.50 -17.59 -6.85
N ARG A 166 2.49 -18.06 -6.08
CA ARG A 166 3.80 -17.39 -5.99
C ARG A 166 4.55 -17.39 -7.32
N THR A 167 4.55 -18.53 -8.02
CA THR A 167 5.19 -18.68 -9.34
C THR A 167 4.53 -17.78 -10.39
N GLU A 168 3.20 -17.62 -10.35
CA GLU A 168 2.48 -16.75 -11.28
C GLU A 168 2.94 -15.29 -11.15
N VAL A 169 3.04 -14.79 -9.92
CA VAL A 169 3.58 -13.44 -9.66
C VAL A 169 5.02 -13.34 -10.15
N PHE A 170 5.84 -14.37 -9.90
CA PHE A 170 7.23 -14.42 -10.33
C PHE A 170 7.43 -14.40 -11.85
N VAL A 171 6.65 -15.19 -12.58
CA VAL A 171 6.67 -15.25 -14.05
C VAL A 171 6.29 -13.89 -14.64
N LYS A 172 5.27 -13.22 -14.09
CA LYS A 172 4.89 -11.85 -14.50
C LYS A 172 6.03 -10.86 -14.30
N MET A 173 6.73 -10.94 -13.16
CA MET A 173 7.90 -10.09 -12.88
C MET A 173 9.04 -10.30 -13.89
N ILE A 174 9.33 -11.55 -14.27
CA ILE A 174 10.45 -11.88 -15.18
C ILE A 174 10.14 -11.55 -16.64
N HIS A 175 8.94 -11.89 -17.14
CA HIS A 175 8.66 -11.88 -18.58
C HIS A 175 7.93 -10.64 -19.08
N GLU A 176 7.08 -10.02 -18.26
CA GLU A 176 6.26 -8.88 -18.69
C GLU A 176 6.94 -7.54 -18.39
N GLY A 177 8.11 -7.55 -17.72
CA GLY A 177 8.76 -6.34 -17.21
C GLY A 177 7.89 -5.59 -16.21
N ALA A 178 6.91 -6.29 -15.61
CA ALA A 178 5.98 -5.73 -14.66
C ALA A 178 6.74 -5.39 -13.38
N ASP A 179 6.90 -4.09 -13.11
CA ASP A 179 7.41 -3.62 -11.82
C ASP A 179 6.34 -3.90 -10.74
N PRO A 180 6.59 -4.86 -9.82
CA PRO A 180 5.62 -5.23 -8.78
C PRO A 180 5.40 -4.09 -7.78
N PHE A 181 6.22 -3.03 -7.83
CA PHE A 181 6.15 -1.87 -6.96
C PHE A 181 5.46 -0.65 -7.60
N ASN A 182 5.08 -0.72 -8.88
CA ASN A 182 4.51 0.42 -9.60
C ASN A 182 3.23 0.98 -8.94
N ASP A 183 2.35 0.10 -8.46
CA ASP A 183 1.12 0.48 -7.75
C ASP A 183 1.39 1.22 -6.43
N TYR A 184 2.49 0.87 -5.74
CA TYR A 184 2.89 1.53 -4.50
C TYR A 184 3.47 2.92 -4.78
N ARG A 185 4.23 3.07 -5.87
CA ARG A 185 4.78 4.35 -6.31
C ARG A 185 3.67 5.36 -6.63
N ILE A 186 2.64 4.95 -7.36
CA ILE A 186 1.47 5.80 -7.69
C ILE A 186 0.80 6.29 -6.38
N LYS A 187 0.55 5.38 -5.43
CA LYS A 187 -0.05 5.73 -4.13
C LYS A 187 0.79 6.70 -3.31
N ILE A 188 2.11 6.58 -3.32
CA ILE A 188 3.02 7.49 -2.60
C ILE A 188 3.07 8.86 -3.30
N MET A 189 3.10 8.90 -4.64
CA MET A 189 3.08 10.14 -5.41
C MET A 189 1.77 10.93 -5.27
N ASP A 190 0.66 10.23 -5.10
CA ASP A 190 -0.67 10.81 -4.90
C ASP A 190 -0.90 11.33 -3.46
N MET A 191 -0.01 11.02 -2.51
CA MET A 191 0.00 11.64 -1.19
C MET A 191 0.41 13.12 -1.32
N LYS A 192 -0.57 13.98 -1.62
CA LYS A 192 -0.34 15.44 -1.68
C LYS A 192 0.16 15.95 -0.33
N PRO A 193 1.26 16.72 -0.28
CA PRO A 193 1.62 17.42 0.93
C PRO A 193 0.50 18.39 1.29
N LYS A 194 0.12 18.43 2.58
CA LYS A 194 -0.72 19.51 3.09
C LYS A 194 0.04 20.82 2.85
N GLN A 195 -0.49 21.67 1.96
CA GLN A 195 0.03 23.00 1.71
C GLN A 195 0.11 23.76 3.04
N ASN A 196 1.34 24.00 3.50
CA ASN A 196 1.81 25.21 4.21
C ASN A 196 3.07 24.90 5.03
N SER A 197 4.22 24.92 4.35
CA SER A 197 5.45 25.47 4.88
C SER A 197 6.39 25.68 3.70
N GLU A 198 6.62 26.95 3.38
CA GLU A 198 7.57 27.37 2.36
C GLU A 198 8.92 26.65 2.60
N GLN A 199 9.40 25.98 1.56
CA GLN A 199 10.76 25.44 1.45
C GLN A 199 11.20 24.43 2.53
N GLY A 200 10.40 23.40 2.81
CA GLY A 200 10.79 22.30 3.69
C GLY A 200 10.60 20.94 3.02
N VAL A 201 11.69 20.18 2.88
CA VAL A 201 11.83 18.70 2.65
C VAL A 201 11.02 18.08 1.49
N PHE A 202 9.71 18.31 1.40
CA PHE A 202 8.79 17.77 0.40
C PHE A 202 9.08 18.20 -1.05
N GLY A 203 9.59 19.42 -1.25
CA GLY A 203 10.05 19.86 -2.58
C GLY A 203 11.33 19.13 -3.05
N ARG A 204 12.15 18.65 -2.12
CA ARG A 204 13.31 17.79 -2.39
C ARG A 204 12.86 16.37 -2.74
N PHE A 205 11.74 15.93 -2.15
CA PHE A 205 11.09 14.64 -2.35
C PHE A 205 10.59 14.42 -3.80
N GLN A 206 9.92 15.41 -4.42
CA GLN A 206 9.44 15.28 -5.81
C GLN A 206 10.57 15.28 -6.85
N ASN A 207 11.64 16.05 -6.63
CA ASN A 207 12.75 16.18 -7.59
C ASN A 207 13.77 15.03 -7.53
N PHE A 208 13.87 14.32 -6.40
CA PHE A 208 14.78 13.17 -6.26
C PHE A 208 14.20 11.89 -6.88
N VAL A 209 12.90 11.67 -6.69
CA VAL A 209 12.16 10.50 -7.22
C VAL A 209 12.09 10.48 -8.75
N THR A 210 12.14 11.65 -9.40
CA THR A 210 12.27 11.77 -10.86
C THR A 210 13.69 11.50 -11.34
N PHE A 211 14.71 11.96 -10.61
CA PHE A 211 16.13 11.82 -10.97
C PHE A 211 16.64 10.37 -10.85
N SER A 212 16.27 9.65 -9.77
CA SER A 212 16.65 8.25 -9.57
C SER A 212 16.08 7.33 -10.67
N TRP A 213 14.88 7.62 -11.16
CA TRP A 213 14.24 6.87 -12.24
C TRP A 213 14.86 7.11 -13.63
N GLU A 214 15.35 8.32 -13.91
CA GLU A 214 16.14 8.57 -15.13
C GLU A 214 17.46 7.78 -15.10
N MET A 215 18.15 7.72 -13.96
CA MET A 215 19.40 6.96 -13.84
C MET A 215 19.20 5.45 -14.03
N VAL A 216 18.14 4.86 -13.45
CA VAL A 216 17.83 3.43 -13.62
C VAL A 216 17.47 3.10 -15.08
N LYS A 217 16.66 3.93 -15.75
CA LYS A 217 16.37 3.77 -17.20
C LYS A 217 17.58 3.98 -18.09
N GLU A 218 18.47 4.89 -17.74
CA GLU A 218 19.70 5.14 -18.50
C GLU A 218 20.70 3.99 -18.33
N GLY A 219 20.77 3.39 -17.13
CA GLY A 219 21.53 2.17 -16.85
C GLY A 219 21.01 0.95 -17.62
N LEU A 220 19.68 0.77 -17.68
CA LEU A 220 19.03 -0.27 -18.48
C LEU A 220 19.24 -0.08 -19.99
N ARG A 221 19.38 1.17 -20.49
CA ARG A 221 19.71 1.45 -21.90
C ARG A 221 21.18 1.26 -22.27
N ARG A 222 22.10 1.29 -21.30
CA ARG A 222 23.56 1.25 -21.53
C ARG A 222 24.19 -0.15 -21.48
N GLN A 223 23.42 -1.21 -21.27
CA GLN A 223 23.90 -2.59 -21.46
C GLN A 223 24.37 -2.77 -22.92
N PRO A 224 25.67 -3.03 -23.18
CA PRO A 224 26.15 -3.19 -24.55
C PRO A 224 25.48 -4.41 -25.17
N LYS A 225 24.67 -4.20 -26.22
CA LYS A 225 24.19 -5.27 -27.09
C LYS A 225 25.41 -6.06 -27.57
N ARG A 226 25.64 -7.25 -27.00
CA ARG A 226 26.69 -8.17 -27.46
C ARG A 226 26.46 -8.41 -28.95
N LYS A 227 27.30 -7.80 -29.79
CA LYS A 227 27.30 -8.06 -31.23
C LYS A 227 27.63 -9.53 -31.42
N ARG A 228 26.73 -10.25 -32.11
CA ARG A 228 26.92 -11.60 -32.63
C ARG A 228 28.34 -11.74 -33.20
N ALA A 229 29.19 -12.54 -32.55
CA ALA A 229 30.44 -12.98 -33.14
C ALA A 229 30.08 -13.89 -34.33
N ARG A 230 30.41 -13.45 -35.55
CA ARG A 230 30.28 -14.27 -36.75
C ARG A 230 31.24 -15.45 -36.65
N ARG A 231 30.67 -16.65 -36.84
CA ARG A 231 31.32 -17.93 -37.05
C ARG A 231 32.42 -17.79 -38.12
N TRP A 232 33.68 -17.99 -37.74
CA TRP A 232 34.76 -18.22 -38.69
C TRP A 232 34.73 -19.71 -39.06
N GLU A 233 34.20 -20.03 -40.23
CA GLU A 233 34.51 -21.29 -40.91
C GLU A 233 35.96 -21.23 -41.37
N LYS A 234 36.85 -21.95 -40.68
CA LYS A 234 38.15 -22.33 -41.25
C LYS A 234 37.98 -23.66 -41.96
N SER A 235 37.89 -23.57 -43.28
CA SER A 235 38.17 -24.65 -44.22
C SER A 235 39.56 -25.24 -43.91
N SER A 236 39.57 -26.44 -43.35
CA SER A 236 40.78 -27.24 -43.21
C SER A 236 40.84 -28.20 -44.40
N SER A 237 41.33 -27.69 -45.53
CA SER A 237 41.79 -28.51 -46.65
C SER A 237 43.07 -29.21 -46.21
N GLY A 238 42.97 -30.50 -45.89
CA GLY A 238 44.11 -31.37 -45.59
C GLY A 238 44.80 -31.81 -46.86
N TYR A 239 45.96 -31.22 -47.13
CA TYR A 239 46.92 -31.67 -48.14
C TYR A 239 47.71 -32.87 -47.58
N VAL A 240 47.72 -33.99 -48.30
CA VAL A 240 48.49 -35.21 -47.97
C VAL A 240 49.83 -35.16 -48.70
N PRO A 241 51.00 -35.25 -48.03
CA PRO A 241 52.26 -35.50 -48.69
C PRO A 241 52.48 -37.01 -48.87
N SER A 242 52.74 -37.41 -50.12
CA SER A 242 53.27 -38.72 -50.49
C SER A 242 54.68 -38.90 -49.92
N SER A 243 54.90 -39.94 -49.12
CA SER A 243 56.24 -40.47 -48.83
C SER A 243 56.54 -41.62 -49.79
N LYS A 244 57.53 -41.40 -50.67
CA LYS A 244 58.36 -42.47 -51.21
C LYS A 244 59.30 -42.95 -50.09
N VAL A 245 59.31 -44.26 -49.82
CA VAL A 245 60.43 -45.24 -49.92
C VAL A 245 59.83 -46.59 -49.56
#